data_AF-A0A1Y3TP33-F1
#
_entry.id   AF-A0A1Y3TP33-F1
#
_cell.length_a   1.000
_cell.length_b   1.000
_cell.length_c   1.000
_cell.angle_alpha   90.00
_cell.angle_beta   90.00
_cell.angle_gamma   90.00
#
_symmetry.space_group_name_H-M   'P 1'
#
loop_
_entity.id
_entity.type
_entity.pdbx_description
1 polymer ?
#
loop_
_entity_poly.entity_id
_entity_poly.type
_entity_poly.pdbx_seq_one_letter_code
_entity_poly.pdbx_strand_id
1 'polypeptide(L)'
;MAKLIVKTGQEVEARDHALFFDGIFRGNGVMHRGNELELTTQTANLVKIKDGIVVIQGWPYIIYPGEVIDVSIDNGTQNMKRNDIVVAEFTNVDGVQTMTIKAIKGTPNETIAADPVLTQQDTLDAGTTYQFPLYRIRLNGINIEGTDDLRTFVNNLNNAPQVTAVTDEYVEMEINFDE
;
A
#
# COMPACT_ATOMS: atom_id res chain seq x y z
N MET A 1 2.95 -19.61 21.37
CA MET A 1 4.03 -20.64 21.49
C MET A 1 5.25 -20.12 20.74
N ALA A 2 6.47 -20.37 21.21
CA ALA A 2 7.67 -19.98 20.49
C ALA A 2 8.04 -21.02 19.42
N LYS A 3 8.51 -20.59 18.25
CA LYS A 3 8.91 -21.43 17.12
C LYS A 3 10.32 -21.03 16.67
N LEU A 4 11.22 -21.99 16.52
CA LEU A 4 12.52 -21.77 15.89
C LEU A 4 12.34 -21.96 14.37
N ILE A 5 12.41 -20.88 13.61
CA ILE A 5 12.10 -20.88 12.17
C ILE A 5 13.21 -21.58 11.35
N VAL A 6 14.47 -21.37 11.70
CA VAL A 6 15.62 -21.95 10.99
C VAL A 6 16.11 -23.20 11.71
N LYS A 7 15.42 -24.32 11.49
CA LYS A 7 15.75 -25.62 12.09
C LYS A 7 15.52 -26.77 11.10
N THR A 8 16.44 -27.73 11.05
CA THR A 8 16.30 -28.92 10.22
C THR A 8 14.98 -29.66 10.52
N GLY A 9 14.19 -29.94 9.48
CA GLY A 9 12.92 -30.65 9.58
C GLY A 9 11.75 -29.82 10.12
N GLN A 10 11.91 -28.50 10.27
CA GLN A 10 10.83 -27.60 10.67
C GLN A 10 10.08 -27.06 9.46
N GLU A 11 8.75 -27.09 9.49
CA GLU A 11 7.91 -26.41 8.51
C GLU A 11 7.85 -24.90 8.79
N VAL A 12 8.01 -24.10 7.73
CA VAL A 12 7.87 -22.65 7.75
C VAL A 12 6.58 -22.29 7.04
N GLU A 13 5.68 -21.63 7.76
CA GLU A 13 4.38 -21.22 7.27
C GLU A 13 4.45 -19.82 6.66
N ALA A 14 3.48 -19.48 5.81
CA ALA A 14 3.39 -18.16 5.22
C ALA A 14 3.34 -17.04 6.30
N ARG A 15 2.67 -17.30 7.43
CA ARG A 15 2.64 -16.39 8.59
C ARG A 15 4.03 -16.17 9.21
N ASP A 16 4.90 -17.20 9.24
CA ASP A 16 6.26 -17.06 9.77
C ASP A 16 7.08 -16.10 8.90
N HIS A 17 6.95 -16.20 7.57
CA HIS A 17 7.57 -15.26 6.64
C HIS A 17 7.01 -13.85 6.78
N ALA A 18 5.69 -13.69 6.91
CA ALA A 18 5.08 -12.39 7.08
C ALA A 18 5.58 -11.71 8.38
N LEU A 19 5.64 -12.43 9.50
CA LEU A 19 6.22 -11.90 10.74
C LEU A 19 7.69 -11.48 10.58
N PHE A 20 8.47 -12.26 9.85
CA PHE A 20 9.87 -11.92 9.59
C PHE A 20 10.01 -10.67 8.71
N PHE A 21 9.20 -10.58 7.64
CA PHE A 21 9.18 -9.42 6.75
C PHE A 21 8.63 -8.16 7.41
N ASP A 22 7.61 -8.28 8.25
CA ASP A 22 7.09 -7.15 9.02
C ASP A 22 8.18 -6.57 9.95
N GLY A 23 8.97 -7.45 10.58
CA GLY A 23 10.14 -7.03 11.36
C GLY A 23 11.24 -6.34 10.54
N ILE A 24 11.41 -6.70 9.27
CA ILE A 24 12.40 -6.08 8.36
C ILE A 24 11.90 -4.73 7.84
N PHE A 25 10.68 -4.69 7.31
CA PHE A 25 10.10 -3.50 6.67
C PHE A 25 9.62 -2.47 7.69
N ARG A 26 9.24 -2.91 8.90
CA ARG A 26 8.75 -2.10 10.02
C ARG A 26 7.64 -1.12 9.62
N GLY A 27 6.75 -1.53 8.73
CA GLY A 27 5.62 -0.72 8.29
C GLY A 27 4.93 -1.25 7.04
N ASN A 28 3.74 -0.70 6.80
CA ASN A 28 2.98 -0.90 5.56
C ASN A 28 3.37 0.17 4.56
N GLY A 29 3.54 -0.20 3.30
CA GLY A 29 3.89 0.78 2.29
C GLY A 29 4.22 0.21 0.93
N VAL A 30 4.43 1.12 0.01
CA VAL A 30 4.93 0.86 -1.33
C VAL A 30 6.45 0.75 -1.31
N MET A 31 7.02 -0.19 -2.05
CA MET A 31 8.47 -0.25 -2.22
C MET A 31 8.90 0.61 -3.41
N HIS A 32 10.09 1.22 -3.30
CA HIS A 32 10.74 1.96 -4.38
C HIS A 32 11.22 1.03 -5.51
N ARG A 33 10.27 0.48 -6.26
CA ARG A 33 10.49 -0.50 -7.34
C ARG A 33 9.37 -0.43 -8.37
N GLY A 34 9.74 -0.63 -9.65
CA GLY A 34 8.78 -0.58 -10.75
C GLY A 34 8.29 0.84 -10.97
N ASN A 35 7.03 0.99 -11.35
CA ASN A 35 6.33 2.28 -11.38
C ASN A 35 5.73 2.66 -10.01
N GLU A 36 6.14 1.99 -8.92
CA GLU A 36 5.72 2.30 -7.55
C GLU A 36 4.19 2.35 -7.37
N LEU A 37 3.43 1.56 -8.13
CA LEU A 37 1.96 1.61 -8.11
C LEU A 37 1.40 2.98 -8.51
N GLU A 38 2.03 3.66 -9.46
CA GLU A 38 1.54 4.92 -10.04
C GLU A 38 0.09 4.77 -10.54
N LEU A 39 -0.78 5.70 -10.15
CA LEU A 39 -2.16 5.79 -10.62
C LEU A 39 -2.25 6.64 -11.89
N THR A 40 -3.01 6.14 -12.86
CA THR A 40 -3.40 6.91 -14.04
C THR A 40 -4.91 6.87 -14.23
N THR A 41 -5.53 8.05 -14.37
CA THR A 41 -6.96 8.15 -14.72
C THR A 41 -7.16 7.84 -16.20
N GLN A 42 -8.01 6.86 -16.52
CA GLN A 42 -8.26 6.46 -17.91
C GLN A 42 -9.58 7.05 -18.42
N THR A 43 -10.63 6.94 -17.63
CA THR A 43 -11.96 7.48 -17.91
C THR A 43 -12.55 8.08 -16.63
N ALA A 44 -13.77 8.61 -16.70
CA ALA A 44 -14.49 9.13 -15.54
C ALA A 44 -14.84 8.06 -14.48
N ASN A 45 -14.70 6.78 -14.81
CA ASN A 45 -15.10 5.64 -13.98
C ASN A 45 -14.05 4.52 -13.94
N LEU A 46 -12.83 4.75 -14.45
CA LEU A 46 -11.76 3.77 -14.47
C LEU A 46 -10.42 4.45 -14.21
N VAL A 47 -9.71 3.94 -13.21
CA VAL A 47 -8.31 4.28 -12.95
C VAL A 47 -7.46 3.02 -13.08
N LYS A 48 -6.19 3.19 -13.44
CA LYS A 48 -5.21 2.11 -13.57
C LYS A 48 -4.08 2.29 -12.59
N ILE A 49 -3.68 1.21 -11.93
CA ILE A 49 -2.48 1.14 -11.10
C ILE A 49 -1.41 0.39 -11.88
N LYS A 50 -0.24 1.03 -12.08
CA LYS A 50 0.91 0.41 -12.76
C LYS A 50 1.65 -0.57 -11.86
N ASP A 51 2.66 -1.25 -12.43
CA ASP A 51 3.50 -2.18 -11.72
C ASP A 51 4.23 -1.58 -10.51
N GLY A 52 4.55 -2.44 -9.55
CA GLY A 52 5.11 -2.04 -8.27
C GLY A 52 4.87 -3.09 -7.20
N ILE A 53 5.31 -2.79 -5.98
CA ILE A 53 5.19 -3.70 -4.84
C ILE A 53 4.60 -2.92 -3.67
N VAL A 54 3.55 -3.47 -3.05
CA VAL A 54 3.02 -3.01 -1.76
C VAL A 54 3.22 -4.09 -0.71
N VAL A 55 3.58 -3.69 0.50
CA VAL A 55 3.70 -4.58 1.66
C VAL A 55 2.64 -4.20 2.67
N ILE A 56 1.85 -5.18 3.11
CA ILE A 56 0.87 -5.04 4.18
C ILE A 56 1.18 -6.07 5.26
N GLN A 57 1.59 -5.63 6.44
CA GLN A 57 1.90 -6.45 7.62
C GLN A 57 2.82 -7.63 7.27
N GLY A 58 3.89 -7.34 6.52
CA GLY A 58 4.85 -8.34 6.05
C GLY A 58 4.41 -9.19 4.86
N TRP A 59 3.21 -8.97 4.30
CA TRP A 59 2.72 -9.63 3.09
C TRP A 59 3.01 -8.77 1.85
N PRO A 60 4.03 -9.10 1.03
CA PRO A 60 4.27 -8.41 -0.22
C PRO A 60 3.24 -8.81 -1.28
N TYR A 61 2.77 -7.83 -2.05
CA TYR A 61 1.98 -8.02 -3.25
C TYR A 61 2.64 -7.31 -4.42
N ILE A 62 2.82 -8.05 -5.51
CA ILE A 62 3.60 -7.63 -6.66
C ILE A 62 2.67 -7.53 -7.86
N ILE A 63 2.65 -6.35 -8.48
CA ILE A 63 2.21 -6.20 -9.86
C ILE A 63 3.48 -6.27 -10.71
N TYR A 64 3.56 -7.27 -11.58
CA TYR A 64 4.77 -7.53 -12.36
C TYR A 64 5.06 -6.41 -13.36
N PRO A 65 6.34 -6.18 -13.72
CA PRO A 65 6.72 -5.11 -14.64
C PRO A 65 5.93 -5.12 -15.95
N GLY A 66 5.35 -3.97 -16.31
CA GLY A 66 4.53 -3.81 -17.52
C GLY A 66 3.06 -4.23 -17.37
N GLU A 67 2.69 -4.86 -16.25
CA GLU A 67 1.29 -5.16 -15.92
C GLU A 67 0.60 -3.94 -15.28
N VAL A 68 -0.72 -3.91 -15.40
CA VAL A 68 -1.58 -2.88 -14.79
C VAL A 68 -2.80 -3.54 -14.14
N ILE A 69 -3.29 -2.93 -13.07
CA ILE A 69 -4.56 -3.30 -12.44
C ILE A 69 -5.60 -2.22 -12.73
N ASP A 70 -6.70 -2.66 -13.34
CA ASP A 70 -7.89 -1.84 -13.57
C ASP A 70 -8.71 -1.74 -12.28
N VAL A 71 -9.00 -0.52 -11.85
CA VAL A 71 -9.84 -0.23 -10.68
C VAL A 71 -11.05 0.57 -11.14
N SER A 72 -12.21 -0.08 -11.10
CA SER A 72 -13.49 0.55 -11.42
C SER A 72 -13.90 1.51 -10.31
N ILE A 73 -14.29 2.72 -10.70
CA ILE A 73 -14.87 3.74 -9.83
C ILE A 73 -16.35 3.88 -10.18
N ASP A 74 -17.22 3.75 -9.19
CA ASP A 74 -18.65 3.98 -9.41
C ASP A 74 -18.89 5.40 -9.88
N ASN A 75 -19.87 5.61 -10.75
CA ASN A 75 -20.24 6.96 -11.16
C ASN A 75 -20.60 7.83 -9.95
N GLY A 76 -20.21 9.10 -10.02
CA GLY A 76 -20.63 10.10 -9.05
C GLY A 76 -22.10 10.51 -9.22
N THR A 77 -22.60 11.30 -8.27
CA THR A 77 -23.97 11.82 -8.30
C THR A 77 -23.94 13.30 -8.67
N GLN A 78 -24.84 13.73 -9.56
CA GLN A 78 -24.90 15.13 -9.98
C GLN A 78 -25.06 16.07 -8.78
N ASN A 79 -24.33 17.18 -8.80
CA ASN A 79 -24.30 18.19 -7.73
C ASN A 79 -23.83 17.67 -6.36
N MET A 80 -23.18 16.51 -6.29
CA MET A 80 -22.59 15.98 -5.07
C MET A 80 -21.08 15.76 -5.23
N LYS A 81 -20.36 15.90 -4.13
CA LYS A 81 -18.96 15.52 -4.00
C LYS A 81 -18.85 14.17 -3.31
N ARG A 82 -17.85 13.37 -3.65
CA ARG A 82 -17.57 12.08 -3.01
C ARG A 82 -16.08 11.79 -3.06
N ASN A 83 -15.51 11.29 -1.97
CA ASN A 83 -14.15 10.78 -1.97
C ASN A 83 -14.21 9.26 -1.95
N ASP A 84 -13.59 8.61 -2.93
CA ASP A 84 -13.35 7.17 -2.88
C ASP A 84 -11.87 6.95 -2.57
N ILE A 85 -11.53 5.84 -1.92
CA ILE A 85 -10.13 5.48 -1.64
C ILE A 85 -9.79 4.22 -2.42
N VAL A 86 -8.78 4.30 -3.30
CA VAL A 86 -8.15 3.10 -3.86
C VAL A 86 -7.26 2.52 -2.77
N VAL A 87 -7.53 1.28 -2.39
CA VAL A 87 -6.79 0.55 -1.36
C VAL A 87 -6.14 -0.69 -1.93
N ALA A 88 -5.00 -1.08 -1.37
CA ALA A 88 -4.59 -2.46 -1.36
C ALA A 88 -5.23 -3.14 -0.14
N GLU A 89 -6.11 -4.11 -0.37
CA GLU A 89 -6.79 -4.86 0.67
C GLU A 89 -6.15 -6.25 0.80
N PHE A 90 -5.65 -6.52 1.99
CA PHE A 90 -5.29 -7.86 2.44
C PHE A 90 -6.45 -8.49 3.21
N THR A 91 -6.78 -9.73 2.90
CA THR A 91 -7.68 -10.55 3.70
C THR A 91 -7.05 -11.88 4.07
N ASN A 92 -7.35 -12.36 5.28
CA ASN A 92 -7.02 -13.69 5.75
C ASN A 92 -8.29 -14.29 6.37
N VAL A 93 -9.03 -15.03 5.56
CA VAL A 93 -10.33 -15.63 5.94
C VAL A 93 -10.23 -17.13 5.75
N ASP A 94 -10.57 -17.90 6.78
CA ASP A 94 -10.52 -19.36 6.78
C ASP A 94 -9.15 -19.93 6.35
N GLY A 95 -8.07 -19.21 6.67
CA GLY A 95 -6.69 -19.58 6.32
C GLY A 95 -6.29 -19.27 4.88
N VAL A 96 -7.13 -18.61 4.11
CA VAL A 96 -6.83 -18.18 2.73
C VAL A 96 -6.44 -16.71 2.72
N GLN A 97 -5.19 -16.44 2.34
CA GLN A 97 -4.68 -15.07 2.18
C GLN A 97 -4.95 -14.57 0.76
N THR A 98 -5.58 -13.40 0.64
CA THR A 98 -5.83 -12.74 -0.64
C THR A 98 -5.41 -11.29 -0.57
N MET A 99 -4.79 -10.79 -1.64
CA MET A 99 -4.51 -9.36 -1.81
C MET A 99 -5.19 -8.86 -3.08
N THR A 100 -5.92 -7.76 -2.98
CA THR A 100 -6.58 -7.10 -4.12
C THR A 100 -6.39 -5.60 -4.07
N ILE A 101 -6.39 -4.97 -5.24
CA ILE A 101 -6.51 -3.51 -5.32
C ILE A 101 -7.92 -3.16 -5.77
N LYS A 102 -8.61 -2.33 -4.99
CA LYS A 102 -10.00 -1.95 -5.25
C LYS A 102 -10.30 -0.56 -4.70
N ALA A 103 -11.40 0.04 -5.17
CA ALA A 103 -11.91 1.28 -4.61
C ALA A 103 -12.90 1.00 -3.46
N ILE A 104 -12.70 1.67 -2.33
CA ILE A 104 -13.69 1.80 -1.27
C ILE A 104 -14.49 3.06 -1.55
N LYS A 105 -15.79 2.89 -1.79
CA LYS A 105 -16.70 3.98 -2.11
C LYS A 105 -17.00 4.82 -0.88
N GLY A 106 -16.88 6.14 -1.01
CA GLY A 106 -17.31 7.07 0.03
C GLY A 106 -18.81 7.36 0.00
N THR A 107 -19.23 8.27 0.87
CA THR A 107 -20.63 8.74 0.92
C THR A 107 -20.74 10.07 0.19
N PRO A 108 -21.64 10.21 -0.81
CA PRO A 108 -21.90 11.50 -1.46
C PRO A 108 -22.34 12.59 -0.46
N ASN A 109 -21.86 13.80 -0.66
CA ASN A 109 -22.20 14.98 0.14
C ASN A 109 -22.30 16.22 -0.75
N GLU A 110 -23.29 17.08 -0.51
CA GLU A 110 -23.51 18.28 -1.33
C GLU A 110 -22.41 19.35 -1.18
N THR A 111 -21.65 19.34 -0.09
CA THR A 111 -20.72 20.42 0.26
C THR A 111 -19.28 19.95 0.44
N ILE A 112 -19.05 18.99 1.34
CA ILE A 112 -17.72 18.50 1.75
C ILE A 112 -17.75 16.98 1.73
N ALA A 113 -16.94 16.39 0.84
CA ALA A 113 -16.73 14.96 0.82
C ALA A 113 -15.76 14.54 1.94
N ALA A 114 -16.09 13.43 2.59
CA ALA A 114 -15.23 12.79 3.60
C ALA A 114 -14.74 11.44 3.07
N ASP A 115 -13.56 11.05 3.51
CA ASP A 115 -13.01 9.74 3.16
C ASP A 115 -13.80 8.62 3.86
N PRO A 116 -14.07 7.50 3.17
CA PRO A 116 -14.62 6.32 3.82
C PRO A 116 -13.69 5.80 4.91
N VAL A 117 -14.29 5.23 5.95
CA VAL A 117 -13.54 4.57 7.02
C VAL A 117 -12.96 3.26 6.50
N LEU A 118 -11.65 3.10 6.63
CA LEU A 118 -10.93 1.89 6.21
C LEU A 118 -10.87 0.87 7.36
N THR A 119 -10.89 -0.41 7.00
CA THR A 119 -10.70 -1.51 7.95
C THR A 119 -9.22 -1.78 8.12
N GLN A 120 -8.68 -1.61 9.34
CA GLN A 120 -7.24 -1.74 9.62
C GLN A 120 -6.99 -2.67 10.81
N GLN A 121 -7.32 -3.95 10.67
CA GLN A 121 -7.14 -4.93 11.74
C GLN A 121 -5.74 -5.54 11.74
N ASP A 122 -5.25 -6.01 12.88
CA ASP A 122 -4.00 -6.78 12.94
C ASP A 122 -4.23 -8.20 12.41
N THR A 123 -3.80 -8.44 11.17
CA THR A 123 -3.98 -9.71 10.45
C THR A 123 -2.89 -10.75 10.75
N LEU A 124 -1.86 -10.35 11.49
CA LEU A 124 -0.86 -11.28 12.04
C LEU A 124 -1.32 -11.89 13.36
N ASP A 125 -2.43 -11.40 13.94
CA ASP A 125 -3.09 -11.97 15.12
C ASP A 125 -4.53 -12.43 14.84
N ALA A 126 -5.55 -11.71 15.32
CA ALA A 126 -6.96 -12.11 15.25
C ALA A 126 -7.77 -11.40 14.14
N GLY A 127 -7.19 -10.38 13.50
CA GLY A 127 -7.82 -9.63 12.42
C GLY A 127 -7.85 -10.42 11.12
N THR A 128 -8.84 -10.13 10.28
CA THR A 128 -9.02 -10.81 8.99
C THR A 128 -8.89 -9.89 7.80
N THR A 129 -8.91 -8.56 8.01
CA THR A 129 -8.86 -7.58 6.91
C THR A 129 -8.00 -6.37 7.28
N TYR A 130 -7.12 -5.99 6.36
CA TYR A 130 -6.40 -4.72 6.41
C TYR A 130 -6.45 -4.01 5.06
N GLN A 131 -6.91 -2.77 5.07
CA GLN A 131 -7.02 -1.90 3.90
C GLN A 131 -5.97 -0.79 4.03
N PHE A 132 -4.97 -0.86 3.16
CA PHE A 132 -3.92 0.13 3.04
C PHE A 132 -4.28 1.17 1.97
N PRO A 133 -4.40 2.47 2.30
CA PRO A 133 -4.74 3.50 1.33
C PRO A 133 -3.59 3.73 0.34
N LEU A 134 -3.92 3.80 -0.95
CA LEU A 134 -2.99 4.18 -2.02
C LEU A 134 -3.32 5.57 -2.56
N TYR A 135 -4.58 5.81 -2.93
CA TYR A 135 -4.99 7.09 -3.52
C TYR A 135 -6.38 7.50 -3.08
N ARG A 136 -6.59 8.81 -2.95
CA ARG A 136 -7.93 9.40 -2.89
C ARG A 136 -8.37 9.76 -4.29
N ILE A 137 -9.58 9.37 -4.67
CA ILE A 137 -10.27 9.81 -5.88
C ILE A 137 -11.34 10.81 -5.47
N ARG A 138 -11.18 12.07 -5.89
CA ARG A 138 -12.16 13.14 -5.63
C ARG A 138 -13.14 13.19 -6.79
N LEU A 139 -14.41 12.95 -6.53
CA LEU A 139 -15.49 13.11 -7.48
C LEU A 139 -16.25 14.41 -7.21
N ASN A 140 -16.61 15.10 -8.29
CA ASN A 140 -17.48 16.27 -8.26
C ASN A 140 -18.51 16.15 -9.40
N GLY A 141 -19.77 15.93 -9.03
CA GLY A 141 -20.80 15.53 -9.98
C GLY A 141 -20.57 14.10 -10.48
N ILE A 142 -20.63 13.90 -11.79
CA ILE A 142 -20.50 12.58 -12.43
C ILE A 142 -19.06 12.22 -12.83
N ASN A 143 -18.11 13.14 -12.62
CA ASN A 143 -16.73 13.00 -13.08
C ASN A 143 -15.76 12.95 -11.91
N ILE A 144 -14.59 12.36 -12.17
CA ILE A 144 -13.40 12.51 -11.33
C ILE A 144 -12.88 13.94 -11.49
N GLU A 145 -12.80 14.68 -10.39
CA GLU A 145 -12.24 16.03 -10.31
C GLU A 145 -10.72 15.99 -10.16
N GLY A 146 -10.20 15.01 -9.43
CA GLY A 146 -8.77 14.85 -9.22
C GLY A 146 -8.43 13.66 -8.33
N THR A 147 -7.13 13.45 -8.14
CA THR A 147 -6.61 12.38 -7.31
C THR A 147 -5.55 12.91 -6.36
N ASP A 148 -5.55 12.43 -5.12
CA ASP A 148 -4.51 12.73 -4.15
C ASP A 148 -3.73 11.45 -3.84
N ASP A 149 -2.41 11.57 -3.78
CA ASP A 149 -1.53 10.47 -3.39
C ASP A 149 -1.61 10.28 -1.87
N LEU A 150 -1.92 9.06 -1.44
CA LEU A 150 -1.95 8.66 -0.04
C LEU A 150 -0.91 7.58 0.28
N ARG A 151 -0.10 7.17 -0.72
CA ARG A 151 0.90 6.13 -0.54
C ARG A 151 1.90 6.57 0.52
N THR A 152 2.18 5.66 1.44
CA THR A 152 3.41 5.70 2.23
C THR A 152 4.38 4.67 1.68
N PHE A 153 5.67 4.94 1.83
CA PHE A 153 6.72 4.07 1.32
C PHE A 153 7.38 3.29 2.45
N VAL A 154 7.73 2.04 2.17
CA VAL A 154 8.56 1.26 3.08
C VAL A 154 9.97 1.83 3.00
N ASN A 155 10.55 2.14 4.16
CA ASN A 155 11.92 2.62 4.25
C ASN A 155 12.86 1.67 3.51
N ASN A 156 13.61 2.20 2.53
CA ASN A 156 14.69 1.48 1.90
C ASN A 156 16.03 1.86 2.56
N LEU A 157 17.07 1.06 2.31
CA LEU A 157 18.42 1.38 2.76
C LEU A 157 19.09 2.47 1.91
N ASN A 158 18.49 2.89 0.79
CA ASN A 158 19.05 3.97 -0.03
C ASN A 158 18.97 5.32 0.70
N ASN A 159 17.95 5.51 1.55
CA ASN A 159 17.81 6.71 2.38
C ASN A 159 18.48 6.55 3.75
N ALA A 160 19.13 5.41 4.02
CA ALA A 160 19.93 5.25 5.23
C ALA A 160 21.22 6.07 5.11
N PRO A 161 21.74 6.65 6.22
CA PRO A 161 23.01 7.35 6.23
C PRO A 161 24.12 6.49 5.62
N GLN A 162 24.72 6.97 4.54
CA GLN A 162 25.84 6.32 3.89
C GLN A 162 27.13 6.94 4.41
N VAL A 163 28.10 6.11 4.77
CA VAL A 163 29.45 6.59 5.06
C VAL A 163 30.12 6.91 3.73
N THR A 164 30.41 8.19 3.49
CA THR A 164 31.00 8.67 2.24
C THR A 164 32.51 8.83 2.33
N ALA A 165 33.03 9.11 3.54
CA ALA A 165 34.47 9.14 3.80
C ALA A 165 34.80 8.66 5.22
N VAL A 166 35.94 7.98 5.35
CA VAL A 166 36.56 7.65 6.63
C VAL A 166 38.01 8.07 6.58
N THR A 167 38.42 8.91 7.52
CA THR A 167 39.81 9.32 7.73
C THR A 167 40.19 9.08 9.19
N ASP A 168 41.46 9.29 9.53
CA ASP A 168 41.93 9.20 10.91
C ASP A 168 41.37 10.31 11.82
N GLU A 169 40.80 11.37 11.24
CA GLU A 169 40.26 12.53 11.97
C GLU A 169 38.73 12.59 12.00
N TYR A 170 38.05 12.08 10.96
CA TYR A 170 36.59 12.16 10.86
C TYR A 170 35.96 11.03 10.04
N VAL A 171 34.67 10.83 10.29
CA VAL A 171 33.76 10.04 9.46
C VAL A 171 32.74 11.00 8.85
N GLU A 172 32.59 10.96 7.54
CA GLU A 172 31.57 11.73 6.81
C GLU A 172 30.39 10.81 6.50
N MET A 173 29.18 11.32 6.78
CA MET A 173 27.93 10.62 6.47
C MET A 173 27.08 11.51 5.57
N GLU A 174 26.57 10.94 4.49
CA GLU A 174 25.57 11.55 3.62
C GLU A 174 24.21 10.91 3.89
N ILE A 175 23.17 11.74 4.00
CA ILE A 175 21.79 11.28 4.12
C ILE A 175 21.03 11.82 2.92
N ASN A 176 20.66 10.92 2.00
CA ASN A 176 19.80 11.27 0.88
C ASN A 176 18.36 11.32 1.38
N PHE A 177 17.87 12.54 1.59
CA PHE A 177 16.44 12.81 1.71
C PHE A 177 15.92 13.16 0.32
N ASP A 178 15.45 12.16 -0.41
CA ASP A 178 14.52 12.43 -1.51
C ASP A 178 13.13 12.61 -0.87
N GLU A 179 12.61 13.85 -0.90
CA GLU A 179 11.23 14.21 -0.53
C GLU A 179 10.22 13.72 -1.56
#